data_AF-A0A511AL61-F1
#
_entry.id   AF-A0A511AL61-F1
#
_cell.length_a   1.000
_cell.length_b   1.000
_cell.length_c   1.000
_cell.angle_alpha   90.00
_cell.angle_beta   90.00
_cell.angle_gamma   90.00
#
_symmetry.space_group_name_H-M   'P 1'
#
loop_
_entity.id
_entity.type
_entity.pdbx_description
1 polymer ?
#
loop_
_entity_poly.entity_id
_entity_poly.type
_entity_poly.pdbx_seq_one_letter_code
_entity_poly.pdbx_strand_id
1 'polypeptide(L)'
;MARLSRVPASGGSLKVRRVDRLAGSEHIPIETLQELDARQVNIVSLTEPTIDTATPMGRVLYGIVAVFAQLRVDTIRDNTTRGLDYARSQGRVGGRPSVTIPERIGTAERMRAEQYSWASISRVLGVGATSVRRALNR
;
A
#
# COMPACT_ATOMS: atom_id res chain seq x y z
N MET A 1 10.32 3.15 -2.41
CA MET A 1 10.33 4.62 -2.57
C MET A 1 11.66 5.04 -3.18
N ALA A 2 11.67 5.49 -4.43
CA ALA A 2 12.86 6.16 -4.97
C ALA A 2 13.10 7.42 -4.12
N ARG A 3 14.26 7.53 -3.46
CA ARG A 3 14.59 8.69 -2.64
C ARG A 3 14.48 9.95 -3.51
N LEU A 4 13.58 10.86 -3.15
CA LEU A 4 13.49 12.24 -3.67
C LEU A 4 14.73 13.10 -3.32
N SER A 5 15.79 12.51 -2.75
CA SER A 5 17.03 13.17 -2.32
C SER A 5 17.92 13.68 -3.46
N ARG A 6 17.43 13.66 -4.70
CA ARG A 6 18.11 14.21 -5.89
C ARG A 6 17.23 15.20 -6.67
N VAL A 7 16.07 15.58 -6.14
CA VAL A 7 15.26 16.63 -6.76
C VAL A 7 15.95 17.98 -6.49
N PRO A 8 16.24 18.78 -7.53
CA PRO A 8 16.79 20.12 -7.35
C PRO A 8 15.91 20.97 -6.42
N ALA A 9 16.53 21.83 -5.61
CA ALA A 9 15.81 22.70 -4.69
C ALA A 9 14.88 23.68 -5.45
N SER A 10 15.37 24.29 -6.52
CA SER A 10 14.63 25.21 -7.40
C SER A 10 15.39 25.37 -8.72
N GLY A 11 14.69 25.37 -9.84
CA GLY A 11 15.32 25.46 -11.15
C GLY A 11 16.16 24.23 -11.50
N GLY A 12 15.93 23.66 -12.68
CA GLY A 12 16.74 22.56 -13.21
C GLY A 12 15.91 21.40 -13.75
N SER A 13 16.51 20.21 -13.82
CA SER A 13 15.86 19.05 -14.41
C SER A 13 16.11 17.77 -13.62
N LEU A 14 15.02 17.10 -13.24
CA LEU A 14 15.01 15.76 -12.68
C LEU A 14 15.06 14.74 -13.83
N LYS A 15 16.23 14.12 -14.00
CA LYS A 15 16.39 13.01 -14.96
C LYS A 15 15.92 11.71 -14.34
N VAL A 16 14.96 11.06 -14.98
CA VAL A 16 14.44 9.76 -14.55
C VAL A 16 14.73 8.70 -15.58
N ARG A 17 15.00 7.46 -15.14
CA ARG A 17 15.25 6.37 -16.08
C ARG A 17 14.02 6.09 -16.95
N ARG A 18 12.81 6.21 -16.39
CA ARG A 18 11.52 5.93 -17.02
C ARG A 18 10.42 6.70 -16.29
N VAL A 19 9.42 7.20 -17.01
CA VAL A 19 8.32 7.99 -16.41
C VAL A 19 7.45 7.13 -15.49
N ASP A 20 7.15 5.88 -15.87
CA ASP A 20 6.36 4.93 -15.05
C ASP A 20 6.99 4.59 -13.70
N ARG A 21 8.28 4.92 -13.50
CA ARG A 21 9.01 4.64 -12.26
C ARG A 21 9.29 5.88 -11.41
N LEU A 22 8.84 7.05 -11.84
CA LEU A 22 9.01 8.30 -11.11
C LEU A 22 8.25 8.27 -9.78
N ALA A 23 7.09 7.60 -9.74
CA ALA A 23 6.45 7.21 -8.50
C ALA A 23 6.63 5.71 -8.25
N GLY A 24 7.30 5.37 -7.16
CA GLY A 24 7.33 4.01 -6.63
C GLY A 24 6.02 3.59 -5.95
N SER A 25 4.91 4.23 -6.28
CA SER A 25 3.55 3.95 -5.81
C SER A 25 2.55 4.40 -6.87
N GLU A 26 1.31 3.99 -6.68
CA GLU A 26 0.09 4.22 -7.47
C GLU A 26 -0.21 5.68 -7.90
N HIS A 27 0.63 6.63 -7.53
CA HIS A 27 0.42 8.06 -7.67
C HIS A 27 1.61 8.70 -8.35
N ILE A 28 1.53 8.92 -9.66
CA ILE A 28 2.08 10.14 -10.27
C ILE A 28 0.88 11.07 -10.42
N PRO A 29 0.45 11.76 -9.35
CA PRO A 29 -0.64 12.68 -9.50
C PRO A 29 -0.17 13.86 -10.34
N ILE A 30 -1.10 14.46 -11.07
CA ILE A 30 -0.93 15.79 -11.68
C ILE A 30 -0.45 16.79 -10.62
N GLU A 31 -0.76 16.59 -9.34
CA GLU A 31 -0.23 17.38 -8.22
C GLU A 31 1.30 17.35 -8.13
N THR A 32 1.96 16.21 -8.38
CA THR A 32 3.43 16.14 -8.38
C THR A 32 4.03 16.91 -9.54
N LEU A 33 3.36 16.92 -10.69
CA LEU A 33 3.73 17.80 -11.80
C LEU A 33 3.58 19.26 -11.41
N GLN A 34 2.45 19.63 -10.83
CA GLN A 34 2.18 21.00 -10.40
C GLN A 34 3.18 21.46 -9.33
N GLU A 35 3.56 20.58 -8.40
CA GLU A 35 4.57 20.86 -7.37
C GLU A 35 5.95 21.07 -7.99
N LEU A 36 6.35 20.23 -8.95
CA LEU A 36 7.63 20.36 -9.64
C LEU A 36 7.66 21.58 -10.57
N ASP A 37 6.55 21.88 -11.25
CA ASP A 37 6.40 23.06 -12.11
C ASP A 37 6.43 24.35 -11.27
N ALA A 38 5.75 24.38 -10.12
CA ALA A 38 5.83 25.49 -9.16
C ALA A 38 7.26 25.72 -8.64
N ARG A 39 8.10 24.67 -8.60
CA ARG A 39 9.53 24.73 -8.25
C ARG A 39 10.44 24.98 -9.45
N GLN A 40 9.88 25.15 -10.65
CA GLN A 40 10.60 25.28 -11.92
C GLN A 40 11.55 24.10 -12.19
N VAL A 41 11.15 22.90 -11.80
CA VAL A 41 11.89 21.66 -12.01
C VAL A 41 11.25 20.88 -13.16
N ASN A 42 12.01 20.73 -14.24
CA ASN A 42 11.57 19.92 -15.38
C ASN A 42 11.81 18.43 -15.13
N ILE A 43 11.00 17.56 -15.71
CA ILE A 43 11.22 16.12 -15.73
C ILE A 43 11.67 15.73 -17.12
N VAL A 44 12.76 14.95 -17.16
CA VAL A 44 13.31 14.41 -18.40
C VAL A 44 13.44 12.89 -18.27
N SER A 45 12.77 12.14 -19.14
CA SER A 45 12.93 10.70 -19.23
C SER A 45 14.19 10.35 -20.04
N LEU A 46 15.00 9.44 -19.51
CA LEU A 46 16.20 8.94 -20.19
C LEU A 46 15.86 7.87 -21.25
N THR A 47 14.70 7.21 -21.15
CA THR A 47 14.25 6.21 -22.13
C THR A 47 13.19 6.71 -23.08
N GLU A 48 12.41 7.73 -22.70
CA GLU A 48 11.49 8.43 -23.59
C GLU A 48 11.92 9.91 -23.73
N PRO A 49 12.92 10.24 -24.57
CA PRO A 49 13.42 11.62 -24.68
C PRO A 49 12.37 12.64 -25.12
N THR A 50 11.27 12.20 -25.73
CA THR A 50 10.11 13.05 -26.07
C THR A 50 9.34 13.54 -24.85
N ILE A 51 9.53 12.91 -23.69
CA ILE A 51 8.97 13.32 -22.41
C ILE A 51 10.01 14.19 -21.69
N ASP A 52 10.06 15.44 -22.14
CA ASP A 52 10.77 16.55 -21.52
C ASP A 52 9.78 17.67 -21.20
N THR A 53 9.49 17.87 -19.91
CA THR A 53 8.53 18.89 -19.47
C THR A 53 9.05 20.33 -19.61
N ALA A 54 10.29 20.54 -20.05
CA ALA A 54 10.77 21.84 -20.48
C ALA A 54 10.10 22.29 -21.80
N THR A 55 9.55 21.34 -22.58
CA THR A 55 8.89 21.63 -23.85
C THR A 55 7.36 21.60 -23.71
N PRO A 56 6.60 22.41 -24.46
CA PRO A 56 5.14 22.35 -24.46
C PRO A 56 4.60 20.95 -24.81
N MET A 57 5.21 20.29 -25.80
CA MET A 57 4.81 18.93 -26.22
C MET A 57 5.10 17.89 -25.15
N GLY A 58 6.29 17.91 -24.54
CA GLY A 58 6.65 16.96 -23.49
C GLY A 58 5.80 17.11 -22.23
N ARG A 59 5.33 18.32 -21.90
CA ARG A 59 4.31 18.53 -20.84
C ARG A 59 2.99 17.82 -21.14
N VAL A 60 2.49 17.94 -22.37
CA VAL A 60 1.25 17.26 -22.80
C VAL A 60 1.43 15.74 -22.75
N LEU A 61 2.53 15.23 -23.32
CA LEU A 61 2.81 13.79 -23.34
C LEU A 61 2.94 13.22 -21.93
N TYR A 62 3.63 13.93 -21.03
CA TYR A 62 3.70 13.52 -19.64
C TYR A 62 2.30 13.45 -19.00
N GLY A 63 1.47 14.48 -19.20
CA GLY A 63 0.10 14.51 -18.66
C GLY A 63 -0.74 13.31 -19.11
N ILE A 64 -0.67 12.95 -20.39
CA ILE A 64 -1.35 11.77 -20.94
C ILE A 64 -0.84 10.48 -20.26
N VAL A 65 0.48 10.32 -20.13
CA VAL A 65 1.09 9.16 -19.47
C VAL A 65 0.67 9.07 -18.01
N ALA A 66 0.61 10.20 -17.30
CA ALA A 66 0.16 10.26 -15.90
C ALA A 66 -1.32 9.82 -15.77
N VAL A 67 -2.20 10.30 -16.66
CA VAL A 67 -3.62 9.88 -16.69
C VAL A 67 -3.74 8.37 -16.94
N PHE A 68 -2.99 7.80 -17.89
CA PHE A 68 -3.01 6.35 -18.13
C PHE A 68 -2.45 5.53 -16.97
N ALA A 69 -1.42 6.04 -16.29
CA ALA A 69 -0.88 5.40 -15.10
C ALA A 69 -1.93 5.34 -13.97
N GLN A 70 -2.66 6.43 -13.75
CA GLN A 70 -3.74 6.50 -12.76
C GLN A 70 -4.89 5.54 -13.11
N LEU A 71 -5.34 5.55 -14.37
CA LEU A 71 -6.39 4.63 -14.84
C LEU A 71 -6.03 3.16 -14.60
N ARG A 72 -4.76 2.78 -14.85
CA ARG A 72 -4.28 1.42 -14.62
C ARG A 72 -4.38 1.01 -13.16
N VAL A 73 -3.98 1.89 -12.25
CA VAL A 73 -4.06 1.67 -10.80
C VAL A 73 -5.50 1.46 -10.39
N ASP A 74 -6.40 2.35 -10.82
CA ASP A 74 -7.81 2.27 -10.46
C ASP A 74 -8.44 0.98 -10.99
N THR A 75 -8.05 0.56 -12.20
CA THR A 75 -8.45 -0.73 -12.77
C THR A 75 -7.96 -1.92 -11.94
N ILE A 76 -6.71 -1.89 -11.45
CA ILE A 76 -6.17 -2.95 -10.58
C ILE A 76 -6.94 -3.00 -9.25
N ARG A 77 -7.23 -1.84 -8.64
CA ARG A 77 -8.00 -1.74 -7.40
C ARG A 77 -9.43 -2.27 -7.58
N ASP A 78 -10.11 -1.89 -8.66
CA ASP A 78 -11.47 -2.36 -8.97
C ASP A 78 -11.47 -3.88 -9.16
N ASN A 79 -10.56 -4.42 -9.98
CA ASN A 79 -10.42 -5.86 -10.17
C ASN A 79 -10.11 -6.62 -8.88
N THR A 80 -9.27 -6.05 -8.01
CA THR A 80 -8.95 -6.65 -6.70
C THR A 80 -10.19 -6.69 -5.81
N THR A 81 -10.97 -5.61 -5.79
CA THR A 81 -12.20 -5.52 -5.00
C THR A 81 -13.23 -6.55 -5.48
N ARG A 82 -13.47 -6.62 -6.79
CA ARG A 82 -14.35 -7.62 -7.41
C ARG A 82 -13.91 -9.05 -7.08
N GLY A 83 -12.61 -9.33 -7.16
CA GLY A 83 -12.05 -10.64 -6.82
C GLY A 83 -12.24 -11.00 -5.34
N LEU A 84 -12.07 -10.02 -4.43
CA LEU A 84 -12.30 -10.20 -3.00
C LEU A 84 -13.79 -10.44 -2.69
N ASP A 85 -14.69 -9.71 -3.33
CA ASP A 85 -16.14 -9.88 -3.12
C ASP A 85 -16.63 -11.22 -3.63
N TYR A 86 -16.13 -11.65 -4.81
CA TYR A 86 -16.36 -13.00 -5.30
C TYR A 86 -15.85 -14.05 -4.31
N ALA A 87 -14.61 -13.92 -3.83
CA ALA A 87 -14.05 -14.84 -2.83
C ALA A 87 -14.89 -14.90 -1.53
N ARG A 88 -15.37 -13.75 -1.05
CA ARG A 88 -16.25 -13.66 0.14
C ARG A 88 -17.60 -14.34 -0.10
N SER A 89 -18.18 -14.18 -1.30
CA SER A 89 -19.42 -14.87 -1.66
C SER A 89 -19.29 -16.41 -1.62
N GLN A 90 -18.07 -16.92 -1.85
CA GLN A 90 -17.72 -18.33 -1.74
C GLN A 90 -17.29 -18.74 -0.32
N GLY A 91 -17.53 -17.90 0.69
CA GLY A 91 -17.24 -18.19 2.10
C GLY A 91 -15.80 -17.93 2.53
N ARG A 92 -14.93 -17.35 1.69
CA ARG A 92 -13.56 -16.99 2.10
C ARG A 92 -13.58 -15.72 2.96
N VAL A 93 -13.15 -15.84 4.22
CA VAL A 93 -13.08 -14.72 5.18
C VAL A 93 -11.96 -13.72 4.85
N GLY A 94 -10.81 -14.21 4.35
CA GLY A 94 -9.62 -13.40 4.10
C GLY A 94 -8.87 -12.99 5.38
N GLY A 95 -7.78 -12.23 5.22
CA GLY A 95 -6.96 -11.74 6.34
C GLY A 95 -6.01 -12.78 6.96
N ARG A 96 -5.32 -12.38 8.03
CA ARG A 96 -4.40 -13.27 8.77
C ARG A 96 -5.20 -14.36 9.49
N PRO A 97 -4.84 -15.65 9.36
CA PRO A 97 -5.48 -16.73 10.12
C PRO A 97 -5.50 -16.45 11.62
N SER A 98 -6.61 -16.80 12.29
CA SER A 98 -6.71 -16.69 13.74
C SER A 98 -5.69 -17.62 14.40
N VAL A 99 -4.91 -17.08 15.33
CA VAL A 99 -4.01 -17.88 16.20
C VAL A 99 -4.78 -18.62 17.31
N THR A 100 -6.06 -18.27 17.47
CA THR A 100 -6.95 -18.84 18.47
C THR A 100 -7.93 -19.79 17.78
N ILE A 101 -7.59 -21.07 17.82
CA ILE A 101 -8.42 -22.20 17.33
C ILE A 101 -9.35 -22.70 18.46
N PRO A 102 -10.48 -23.36 18.14
CA PRO A 102 -11.49 -23.77 19.13
C PRO A 102 -10.93 -24.56 20.32
N GLU A 103 -9.99 -25.48 20.08
CA GLU A 103 -9.35 -26.27 21.15
C GLU A 103 -8.58 -25.42 22.16
N ARG A 104 -7.92 -24.34 21.68
CA ARG A 104 -7.21 -23.39 22.53
C ARG A 104 -8.18 -22.51 23.32
N ILE A 105 -9.35 -22.21 22.76
CA ILE A 105 -10.42 -21.48 23.47
C ILE A 105 -10.95 -22.34 24.62
N GLY A 106 -11.36 -23.58 24.37
CA GLY A 106 -11.88 -24.45 25.42
C GLY A 106 -10.85 -24.75 26.53
N THR A 107 -9.56 -24.80 26.19
CA THR A 107 -8.50 -24.88 27.21
C THR A 107 -8.34 -23.59 27.99
N ALA A 108 -8.39 -22.43 27.32
CA ALA A 108 -8.35 -21.13 28.00
C ALA A 108 -9.55 -20.90 28.93
N GLU A 109 -10.75 -21.31 28.53
CA GLU A 109 -11.98 -21.23 29.34
C GLU A 109 -11.86 -22.02 30.63
N ARG A 110 -11.44 -23.29 30.54
CA ARG A 110 -11.20 -24.15 31.72
C ARG A 110 -10.19 -23.53 32.69
N MET A 111 -9.04 -23.08 32.17
CA MET A 111 -8.02 -22.43 32.99
C MET A 111 -8.51 -21.11 33.61
N ARG A 112 -9.41 -20.38 32.95
CA ARG A 112 -10.03 -19.18 33.54
C ARG A 112 -11.05 -19.50 34.62
N ALA A 113 -11.83 -20.57 34.46
CA ALA A 113 -12.73 -21.06 35.50
C ALA A 113 -11.96 -21.48 36.76
N GLU A 114 -10.77 -22.07 36.58
CA GLU A 114 -9.81 -22.39 37.64
C GLU A 114 -9.01 -21.16 38.16
N GLN A 115 -9.38 -19.95 37.74
CA GLN A 115 -8.79 -18.66 38.15
C GLN A 115 -7.31 -18.43 37.80
N TYR A 116 -6.73 -19.19 36.85
CA TYR A 116 -5.35 -18.94 36.40
C TYR A 116 -5.17 -17.54 35.79
N SER A 117 -4.01 -16.95 36.03
CA SER A 117 -3.66 -15.64 35.47
C SER A 117 -3.55 -15.66 33.95
N TRP A 118 -3.83 -14.53 33.30
CA TRP A 118 -3.68 -14.37 31.85
C TRP A 118 -2.27 -14.68 31.34
N ALA A 119 -1.24 -14.37 32.13
CA ALA A 119 0.15 -14.67 31.80
C ALA A 119 0.43 -16.18 31.82
N SER A 120 -0.14 -16.90 32.79
CA SER A 120 -0.02 -18.36 32.88
C SER A 120 -0.68 -19.04 31.67
N ILE A 121 -1.90 -18.61 31.31
CA ILE A 121 -2.64 -19.15 30.18
C ILE A 121 -1.93 -18.86 28.85
N SER A 122 -1.39 -17.65 28.70
CA SER A 122 -0.60 -17.26 27.52
C SER A 122 0.61 -18.16 27.31
N ARG A 123 1.34 -18.50 28.39
CA ARG A 123 2.52 -19.36 28.34
C ARG A 123 2.16 -20.80 27.95
N VAL A 124 1.07 -21.33 28.50
CA VAL A 124 0.59 -22.69 28.21
C VAL A 124 0.13 -22.83 26.76
N LEU A 125 -0.58 -21.82 26.24
CA LEU A 125 -1.17 -21.88 24.90
C LEU A 125 -0.21 -21.41 23.79
N GLY A 126 0.93 -20.80 24.15
CA GLY A 126 1.86 -20.21 23.18
C GLY A 126 1.26 -19.04 22.39
N VAL A 127 0.24 -18.37 22.94
CA VAL A 127 -0.48 -17.26 22.31
C VAL A 127 -0.42 -16.06 23.24
N GLY A 128 -0.19 -14.86 22.70
CA GLY A 128 -0.11 -13.64 23.51
C GLY A 128 -1.36 -13.40 24.36
N ALA A 129 -1.18 -12.96 25.61
CA ALA A 129 -2.26 -12.77 26.59
C ALA A 129 -3.40 -11.87 26.08
N THR A 130 -3.09 -10.85 25.28
CA THR A 130 -4.09 -9.98 24.62
C THR A 130 -4.96 -10.73 23.62
N SER A 131 -4.41 -11.66 22.84
CA SER A 131 -5.16 -12.50 21.91
C SER A 131 -6.05 -13.50 22.64
N VAL A 132 -5.58 -14.07 23.75
CA VAL A 132 -6.38 -14.96 24.61
C VAL A 132 -7.55 -14.20 25.22
N ARG A 133 -7.31 -13.04 25.85
CA ARG A 133 -8.35 -12.21 26.45
C ARG A 133 -9.39 -11.75 25.42
N ARG A 134 -8.95 -11.34 24.23
CA ARG A 134 -9.86 -10.94 23.14
C ARG A 134 -10.73 -12.08 22.66
N ALA A 135 -10.21 -13.31 22.65
CA ALA A 135 -10.97 -14.48 22.22
C ALA A 135 -12.02 -14.91 23.24
N LEU A 136 -11.78 -14.73 24.54
CA LEU A 136 -12.72 -15.07 25.61
C LEU A 136 -13.77 -13.99 25.91
N ASN A 137 -13.55 -12.75 25.44
CA ASN A 137 -14.49 -11.63 25.58
C ASN A 137 -15.31 -11.36 24.31
N ARG A 138 -15.20 -12.23 23.30
CA ARG A 138 -15.98 -12.15 22.05
C ARG A 138 -17.27 -12.94 22.20
#